data_AF-A0A949R0J2-F1
#
_entry.id   AF-A0A949R0J2-F1
#
_cell.length_a   1.000
_cell.length_b   1.000
_cell.length_c   1.000
_cell.angle_alpha   90.00
_cell.angle_beta   90.00
_cell.angle_gamma   90.00
#
_symmetry.space_group_name_H-M   'P 1'
#
loop_
_entity.id
_entity.type
_entity.pdbx_description
1 polymer ?
#
loop_
_entity_poly.entity_id
_entity_poly.type
_entity_poly.pdbx_seq_one_letter_code
_entity_poly.pdbx_strand_id
1 'polypeptide(L)'
;MNGALLPLCSILSCCCIFFAVTPSPVKIIHTGAWKNQSLRERAQNMPEPIRVFHPPTGGFNRETQTAYRSQYNTHMEAVMKRNIPLLVIVLVSLACQTLVPEPSPPPRNGTVISACADAVNGVRAIQPVEPPKSLAQSEAKDGSEFDLNEYFNVLTNLSMREGYVLDYIYAVDSLGSYPIPAARPVDQPPYSSSENPPEEPGFYDYWKYIEIKDTEQGYFEFAALRIMANQFYLVWHANYNDWQIVCDRAAVDAIADEINSGSYSIQFDDRQMKQIEALNNIEPLVTLTDTGALVEIVTFTKWGGFFRATYSIDRAFPHEIIETQRENIVPYDCGILF
;
A
#
# COMPACT_ATOMS: atom_id res chain seq x y z
N MET A 1 46.71 40.25 -21.67
CA MET A 1 45.36 40.84 -21.73
C MET A 1 44.40 39.72 -22.11
N ASN A 2 43.82 39.03 -21.12
CA ASN A 2 42.77 38.02 -21.29
C ASN A 2 41.68 38.35 -20.27
N GLY A 3 40.51 38.75 -20.75
CA GLY A 3 39.36 39.12 -19.93
C GLY A 3 38.45 37.90 -19.70
N ALA A 4 38.19 37.59 -18.44
CA ALA A 4 37.23 36.58 -18.02
C ALA A 4 35.82 37.20 -17.94
N LEU A 5 34.84 36.53 -18.54
CA LEU A 5 33.41 36.81 -18.40
C LEU A 5 32.86 35.96 -17.24
N LEU A 6 32.38 36.63 -16.19
CA LEU A 6 31.60 36.04 -15.10
C LEU A 6 30.10 36.07 -15.46
N PRO A 7 29.29 35.05 -15.11
CA PRO A 7 27.86 35.08 -15.33
C PRO A 7 27.15 35.87 -14.22
N LEU A 8 26.40 36.90 -14.63
CA LEU A 8 25.44 37.64 -13.82
C LEU A 8 24.18 36.77 -13.61
N CYS A 9 24.16 35.99 -12.54
CA CYS A 9 22.93 35.33 -12.09
C CYS A 9 22.92 35.24 -10.55
N SER A 10 22.86 36.39 -9.86
CA SER A 10 22.87 36.42 -8.38
C SER A 10 22.10 37.58 -7.74
N ILE A 11 21.09 38.18 -8.38
CA ILE A 11 20.41 39.37 -7.81
C ILE A 11 18.88 39.22 -7.60
N LEU A 12 18.27 38.06 -7.85
CA LEU A 12 16.84 37.85 -7.56
C LEU A 12 16.61 36.62 -6.67
N SER A 13 17.13 36.68 -5.44
CA SER A 13 16.75 35.78 -4.35
C SER A 13 16.51 36.62 -3.10
N CYS A 14 15.29 37.12 -2.94
CA CYS A 14 14.72 37.58 -1.66
C CYS A 14 13.30 38.08 -1.88
N CYS A 15 12.30 37.19 -1.69
CA CYS A 15 10.95 37.52 -1.20
C CYS A 15 10.12 36.23 -1.04
N CYS A 16 10.59 35.30 -0.20
CA CYS A 16 9.69 34.32 0.42
C CYS A 16 9.30 34.91 1.78
N ILE A 17 8.08 35.44 1.85
CA ILE A 17 7.46 35.91 3.09
C ILE A 17 7.15 34.67 3.93
N PHE A 18 7.94 34.44 4.98
CA PHE A 18 7.64 33.47 6.04
C PHE A 18 6.51 34.01 6.92
N PHE A 19 5.32 33.40 6.84
CA PHE A 19 4.36 33.47 7.93
C PHE A 19 4.78 32.49 9.02
N ALA A 20 5.28 33.02 10.14
CA ALA A 20 5.49 32.25 11.35
C ALA A 20 4.12 31.88 11.96
N VAL A 21 3.71 30.63 11.77
CA VAL A 21 2.58 30.04 12.49
C VAL A 21 3.15 29.35 13.73
N THR A 22 2.77 29.83 14.92
CA THR A 22 3.11 29.19 16.19
C THR A 22 2.36 27.86 16.34
N PRO A 23 2.99 26.79 16.86
CA PRO A 23 2.31 25.53 17.07
C PRO A 23 1.36 25.65 18.27
N SER A 24 0.07 25.39 18.03
CA SER A 24 -0.88 25.10 19.11
C SER A 24 -0.67 23.67 19.62
N PRO A 25 -0.90 23.38 20.91
CA PRO A 25 -0.68 22.05 21.47
C PRO A 25 -1.67 21.04 20.89
N VAL A 26 -1.14 19.92 20.40
CA VAL A 26 -1.89 18.76 19.94
C VAL A 26 -2.60 18.12 21.12
N LYS A 27 -3.93 18.16 21.10
CA LYS A 27 -4.79 17.43 22.04
C LYS A 27 -5.01 16.03 21.45
N ILE A 28 -4.44 15.01 22.07
CA ILE A 28 -4.68 13.61 21.73
C ILE A 28 -6.15 13.31 22.03
N ILE A 29 -6.93 13.03 20.98
CA ILE A 29 -8.32 12.58 21.09
C ILE A 29 -8.32 11.08 20.82
N HIS A 30 -8.69 10.29 21.84
CA HIS A 30 -9.02 8.89 21.67
C HIS A 30 -10.24 8.74 20.76
N THR A 31 -10.09 8.06 19.62
CA THR A 31 -11.19 7.72 18.72
C THR A 31 -11.83 6.40 19.16
N GLY A 32 -12.85 6.51 20.00
CA GLY A 32 -13.87 5.48 20.18
C GLY A 32 -15.03 5.68 19.19
N ALA A 33 -15.53 4.56 18.66
CA ALA A 33 -16.85 4.34 18.06
C ALA A 33 -17.24 5.20 16.82
N TRP A 34 -17.18 4.56 15.64
CA TRP A 34 -17.86 5.03 14.44
C TRP A 34 -19.39 4.89 14.58
N LYS A 35 -20.10 6.02 14.52
CA LYS A 35 -21.56 6.07 14.33
C LYS A 35 -21.87 6.75 13.00
N ASN A 36 -22.71 6.10 12.21
CA ASN A 36 -23.24 6.55 10.92
C ASN A 36 -23.77 8.00 10.96
N GLN A 37 -23.18 8.89 10.16
CA GLN A 37 -23.76 10.18 9.83
C GLN A 37 -24.15 10.20 8.35
N SER A 38 -25.45 10.42 8.10
CA SER A 38 -26.10 10.23 6.81
C SER A 38 -25.72 11.29 5.76
N LEU A 39 -25.68 10.88 4.50
CA LEU A 39 -25.41 11.68 3.28
C LEU A 39 -26.36 12.87 3.04
N ARG A 40 -27.34 13.13 3.92
CA ARG A 40 -28.30 14.24 3.78
C ARG A 40 -27.75 15.62 4.18
N GLU A 41 -26.70 15.70 4.99
CA GLU A 41 -26.19 17.00 5.48
C GLU A 41 -25.20 17.69 4.52
N ARG A 42 -24.64 16.98 3.52
CA ARG A 42 -23.73 17.58 2.53
C ARG A 42 -24.41 18.32 1.38
N ALA A 43 -25.74 18.20 1.24
CA ALA A 43 -26.47 18.82 0.12
C ALA A 43 -26.88 20.29 0.36
N GLN A 44 -26.76 20.81 1.58
CA GLN A 44 -27.30 22.13 1.94
C GLN A 44 -26.30 23.31 1.81
N ASN A 45 -25.04 23.05 1.43
CA ASN A 45 -23.98 24.09 1.37
C ASN A 45 -23.28 24.21 0.00
N MET A 46 -23.98 23.95 -1.11
CA MET A 46 -23.41 24.24 -2.43
C MET A 46 -23.57 25.73 -2.80
N PRO A 47 -22.53 26.41 -3.30
CA PRO A 47 -22.63 27.77 -3.81
C PRO A 47 -23.52 27.83 -5.07
N GLU A 48 -24.24 28.94 -5.24
CA GLU A 48 -25.17 29.14 -6.37
C GLU A 48 -24.50 28.94 -7.75
N PRO A 49 -25.22 28.36 -8.73
CA PRO A 49 -24.71 28.18 -10.07
C PRO A 49 -24.40 29.51 -10.75
N ILE A 50 -23.27 29.54 -11.45
CA ILE A 50 -22.84 30.66 -12.30
C ILE A 50 -23.95 30.94 -13.33
N ARG A 51 -24.50 32.16 -13.32
CA ARG A 51 -25.46 32.62 -14.33
C ARG A 51 -24.82 32.61 -15.72
N VAL A 52 -25.19 31.64 -16.53
CA VAL A 52 -24.86 31.60 -17.96
C VAL A 52 -25.76 32.61 -18.68
N PHE A 53 -25.15 33.63 -19.28
CA PHE A 53 -25.86 34.58 -20.14
C PHE A 53 -26.25 33.88 -21.45
N HIS A 54 -27.54 33.62 -21.64
CA HIS A 54 -28.06 33.21 -22.94
C HIS A 54 -28.34 34.46 -23.82
N PRO A 55 -27.88 34.49 -25.08
CA PRO A 55 -28.24 35.55 -26.00
C PRO A 55 -29.74 35.45 -26.37
N PRO A 56 -30.46 36.58 -26.53
CA PRO A 56 -31.87 36.57 -26.90
C PRO A 56 -32.06 36.06 -28.33
N THR A 57 -33.09 35.24 -28.54
CA THR A 57 -33.42 34.54 -29.79
C THR A 57 -34.16 35.42 -30.83
N GLY A 58 -34.04 36.74 -30.74
CA GLY A 58 -34.63 37.68 -31.71
C GLY A 58 -33.65 38.05 -32.81
N GLY A 59 -34.08 38.01 -34.08
CA GLY A 59 -33.26 38.34 -35.25
C GLY A 59 -32.69 39.77 -35.19
N PHE A 60 -31.42 39.88 -34.81
CA PHE A 60 -30.69 41.15 -34.86
C PHE A 60 -30.43 41.56 -36.31
N ASN A 61 -30.74 42.81 -36.65
CA ASN A 61 -30.37 43.39 -37.93
C ASN A 61 -28.83 43.48 -38.06
N ARG A 62 -28.33 43.58 -39.29
CA ARG A 62 -26.89 43.53 -39.60
C ARG A 62 -26.08 44.62 -38.86
N GLU A 63 -26.71 45.75 -38.56
CA GLU A 63 -26.10 46.86 -37.84
C GLU A 63 -25.90 46.55 -36.35
N THR A 64 -26.87 45.93 -35.69
CA THR A 64 -26.75 45.55 -34.27
C THR A 64 -25.76 44.41 -34.05
N GLN A 65 -25.62 43.46 -34.99
CA GLN A 65 -24.56 42.45 -34.94
C GLN A 65 -23.16 43.08 -35.07
N THR A 66 -23.01 44.10 -35.91
CA THR A 66 -21.71 44.77 -36.12
C THR A 66 -21.30 45.57 -34.88
N ALA A 67 -22.24 46.28 -34.25
CA ALA A 67 -22.01 47.00 -33.00
C ALA A 67 -21.64 46.05 -31.84
N TYR A 68 -22.35 44.92 -31.72
CA TYR A 68 -22.06 43.93 -30.67
C TYR A 68 -20.69 43.28 -30.86
N ARG A 69 -20.32 42.95 -32.11
CA ARG A 69 -19.01 42.38 -32.43
C ARG A 69 -17.87 43.38 -32.17
N SER A 70 -18.07 44.65 -32.48
CA SER A 70 -17.12 45.71 -32.17
C SER A 70 -16.93 45.86 -30.65
N GLN A 71 -18.03 45.87 -29.88
CA GLN A 71 -17.96 46.01 -28.42
C GLN A 71 -17.31 44.79 -27.75
N TYR A 72 -17.61 43.58 -28.24
CA TYR A 72 -16.99 42.35 -27.74
C TYR A 72 -15.49 42.29 -28.05
N ASN A 73 -15.06 42.69 -29.25
CA ASN A 73 -13.65 42.73 -29.62
C ASN A 73 -12.87 43.74 -28.77
N THR A 74 -13.41 44.94 -28.54
CA THR A 74 -12.76 45.94 -27.67
C THR A 74 -12.67 45.46 -26.22
N HIS A 75 -13.69 44.74 -25.73
CA HIS A 75 -13.66 44.19 -24.38
C HIS A 75 -12.66 43.02 -24.25
N MET A 76 -12.62 42.11 -25.22
CA MET A 76 -11.66 40.99 -25.25
C MET A 76 -10.22 41.47 -25.42
N GLU A 77 -9.97 42.52 -26.22
CA GLU A 77 -8.63 43.13 -26.30
C GLU A 77 -8.22 43.77 -24.98
N ALA A 78 -9.13 44.47 -24.29
CA ALA A 78 -8.84 45.07 -22.99
C ALA A 78 -8.58 44.02 -21.91
N VAL A 79 -9.34 42.92 -21.91
CA VAL A 79 -9.15 41.78 -20.99
C VAL A 79 -7.85 41.03 -21.29
N MET A 80 -7.54 40.76 -22.57
CA MET A 80 -6.26 40.14 -22.94
C MET A 80 -5.07 41.03 -22.58
N LYS A 81 -5.09 42.33 -22.92
CA LYS A 81 -4.00 43.26 -22.57
C LYS A 81 -3.78 43.39 -21.06
N ARG A 82 -4.85 43.31 -20.26
CA ARG A 82 -4.77 43.35 -18.79
C ARG A 82 -4.26 42.04 -18.18
N ASN A 83 -4.47 40.90 -18.83
CA ASN A 83 -4.14 39.57 -18.31
C ASN A 83 -2.85 38.96 -18.88
N ILE A 84 -2.28 39.50 -19.97
CA ILE A 84 -0.97 39.10 -20.51
C ILE A 84 0.15 39.08 -19.44
N PRO A 85 0.34 40.11 -18.59
CA PRO A 85 1.40 40.05 -17.58
C PRO A 85 1.16 38.92 -16.55
N LEU A 86 -0.11 38.61 -16.25
CA LEU A 86 -0.48 37.55 -15.32
C LEU A 86 -0.25 36.15 -15.93
N LEU A 87 -0.54 35.99 -17.23
CA LEU A 87 -0.25 34.77 -17.99
C LEU A 87 1.27 34.51 -18.07
N VAL A 88 2.07 35.55 -18.33
CA VAL A 88 3.54 35.44 -18.37
C VAL A 88 4.10 35.06 -17.00
N ILE A 89 3.57 35.62 -15.90
CA ILE A 89 3.97 35.24 -14.54
C ILE A 89 3.64 33.77 -14.28
N VAL A 90 2.44 33.29 -14.64
CA VAL A 90 2.05 31.88 -14.46
C VAL A 90 2.94 30.94 -15.28
N LEU A 91 3.24 31.28 -16.54
CA LEU A 91 4.12 30.47 -17.40
C LEU A 91 5.57 30.44 -16.89
N VAL A 92 6.09 31.55 -16.38
CA VAL A 92 7.44 31.61 -15.78
C VAL A 92 7.48 30.85 -14.45
N SER A 93 6.41 30.91 -13.63
CA SER A 93 6.31 30.12 -12.40
C SER A 93 6.23 28.61 -12.66
N LEU A 94 5.51 28.19 -13.71
CA LEU A 94 5.45 26.78 -14.15
C LEU A 94 6.80 26.30 -14.71
N ALA A 95 7.51 27.14 -15.46
CA ALA A 95 8.85 26.81 -15.96
C ALA A 95 9.88 26.65 -14.84
N CYS A 96 9.79 27.43 -13.76
CA CYS A 96 10.68 27.27 -12.60
C CYS A 96 10.41 25.98 -11.80
N GLN A 97 9.18 25.48 -11.76
CA GLN A 97 8.85 24.23 -11.05
C GLN A 97 9.27 22.97 -11.82
N THR A 98 9.42 23.03 -13.13
CA THR A 98 9.85 21.89 -13.96
C THR A 98 11.37 21.74 -14.07
N LEU A 99 12.13 22.78 -13.70
CA LEU A 99 13.60 22.79 -13.80
C LEU A 99 14.32 22.48 -12.47
N VAL A 100 13.61 22.47 -11.35
CA VAL A 100 14.17 22.02 -10.07
C VAL A 100 13.81 20.54 -9.92
N PRO A 101 14.76 19.60 -10.10
CA PRO A 101 14.47 18.20 -9.83
C PRO A 101 13.94 18.07 -8.40
N GLU A 102 12.87 17.30 -8.21
CA GLU A 102 12.34 17.06 -6.87
C GLU A 102 13.49 16.56 -5.98
N PRO A 103 13.66 17.14 -4.78
CA PRO A 103 14.70 16.70 -3.88
C PRO A 103 14.51 15.20 -3.66
N SER A 104 15.58 14.43 -3.90
CA SER A 104 15.55 12.99 -3.64
C SER A 104 15.05 12.77 -2.20
N PRO A 105 14.19 11.76 -1.97
CA PRO A 105 13.72 11.45 -0.63
C PRO A 105 14.93 11.33 0.30
N PRO A 106 14.83 11.82 1.55
CA PRO A 106 15.92 11.66 2.50
C PRO A 106 16.29 10.17 2.60
N PRO A 107 17.59 9.84 2.73
CA PRO A 107 18.01 8.46 2.83
C PRO A 107 17.31 7.78 4.00
N ARG A 108 16.70 6.61 3.74
CA ARG A 108 16.05 5.81 4.78
C ARG A 108 17.12 5.25 5.72
N ASN A 109 16.85 5.30 7.04
CA ASN A 109 17.75 4.74 8.04
C ASN A 109 17.44 3.26 8.24
N GLY A 110 18.31 2.37 7.76
CA GLY A 110 18.17 0.92 7.88
C GLY A 110 18.88 0.17 6.74
N THR A 111 18.74 -1.14 6.75
CA THR A 111 19.26 -2.04 5.72
C THR A 111 18.14 -2.40 4.75
N VAL A 112 18.32 -2.08 3.47
CA VAL A 112 17.41 -2.52 2.40
C VAL A 112 17.62 -4.01 2.15
N ILE A 113 16.53 -4.77 2.11
CA ILE A 113 16.56 -6.22 1.94
C ILE A 113 16.62 -6.58 0.46
N SER A 114 17.82 -6.73 -0.08
CA SER A 114 18.05 -7.08 -1.49
C SER A 114 17.55 -8.48 -1.87
N ALA A 115 17.45 -9.41 -0.91
CA ALA A 115 16.97 -10.78 -1.12
C ALA A 115 15.45 -10.92 -0.98
N CYS A 116 14.68 -9.82 -0.94
CA CYS A 116 13.23 -9.87 -0.78
C CYS A 116 12.57 -10.73 -1.85
N ALA A 117 12.89 -10.48 -3.13
CA ALA A 117 12.25 -11.17 -4.25
C ALA A 117 12.51 -12.67 -4.20
N ASP A 118 13.74 -13.09 -3.89
CA ASP A 118 14.10 -14.51 -3.81
C ASP A 118 13.34 -15.21 -2.67
N ALA A 119 13.27 -14.60 -1.48
CA ALA A 119 12.54 -15.17 -0.34
C ALA A 119 11.01 -15.25 -0.62
N VAL A 120 10.41 -14.16 -1.10
CA VAL A 120 8.96 -14.10 -1.39
C VAL A 120 8.58 -15.05 -2.53
N ASN A 121 9.38 -15.10 -3.61
CA ASN A 121 9.15 -16.03 -4.71
C ASN A 121 9.37 -17.48 -4.27
N GLY A 122 10.36 -17.75 -3.41
CA GLY A 122 10.59 -19.07 -2.82
C GLY A 122 9.38 -19.56 -2.04
N VAL A 123 8.80 -18.72 -1.17
CA VAL A 123 7.56 -19.02 -0.44
C VAL A 123 6.40 -19.27 -1.39
N ARG A 124 6.17 -18.41 -2.39
CA ARG A 124 5.09 -18.60 -3.38
C ARG A 124 5.26 -19.86 -4.22
N ALA A 125 6.49 -20.23 -4.55
CA ALA A 125 6.77 -21.40 -5.39
C ALA A 125 6.44 -22.72 -4.71
N ILE A 126 6.54 -22.79 -3.37
CA ILE A 126 6.21 -23.99 -2.60
C ILE A 126 4.74 -24.02 -2.15
N GLN A 127 4.06 -22.88 -2.10
CA GLN A 127 2.66 -22.82 -1.71
C GLN A 127 1.73 -23.34 -2.82
N PRO A 128 1.01 -24.44 -2.58
CA PRO A 128 0.02 -24.92 -3.54
C PRO A 128 -1.25 -24.07 -3.51
N VAL A 129 -1.81 -23.84 -4.70
CA VAL A 129 -3.07 -23.11 -4.88
C VAL A 129 -4.27 -23.97 -4.48
N GLU A 130 -4.34 -25.19 -5.01
CA GLU A 130 -5.50 -26.07 -4.87
C GLU A 130 -5.27 -27.13 -3.77
N PRO A 131 -6.23 -27.35 -2.85
CA PRO A 131 -6.14 -28.44 -1.88
C PRO A 131 -6.15 -29.82 -2.54
N PRO A 132 -5.46 -30.83 -1.98
CA PRO A 132 -5.64 -32.22 -2.35
C PRO A 132 -7.11 -32.61 -2.26
N LYS A 133 -7.56 -33.51 -3.14
CA LYS A 133 -8.97 -33.93 -3.19
C LYS A 133 -9.45 -34.53 -1.87
N SER A 134 -8.59 -35.24 -1.15
CA SER A 134 -8.87 -35.77 0.18
C SER A 134 -9.20 -34.64 1.15
N LEU A 135 -8.32 -33.65 1.27
CA LEU A 135 -8.54 -32.48 2.12
C LEU A 135 -9.82 -31.71 1.75
N ALA A 136 -10.10 -31.55 0.45
CA ALA A 136 -11.31 -30.88 -0.04
C ALA A 136 -12.62 -31.66 0.21
N GLN A 137 -12.55 -32.98 0.41
CA GLN A 137 -13.73 -33.85 0.57
C GLN A 137 -14.00 -34.27 2.01
N SER A 138 -12.95 -34.53 2.78
CA SER A 138 -13.06 -35.05 4.14
C SER A 138 -12.53 -34.11 5.21
N GLU A 139 -11.91 -32.99 4.84
CA GLU A 139 -11.28 -32.01 5.76
C GLU A 139 -10.16 -32.61 6.63
N ALA A 140 -9.84 -33.88 6.41
CA ALA A 140 -8.89 -34.68 7.14
C ALA A 140 -7.62 -34.85 6.32
N LYS A 141 -6.48 -34.64 6.98
CA LYS A 141 -5.16 -34.82 6.38
C LYS A 141 -4.83 -36.31 6.20
N ASP A 142 -4.36 -36.70 5.02
CA ASP A 142 -3.92 -38.06 4.67
C ASP A 142 -2.39 -38.18 4.50
N GLY A 143 -1.66 -37.07 4.63
CA GLY A 143 -0.21 -36.99 4.52
C GLY A 143 0.29 -36.60 3.12
N SER A 144 -0.61 -36.40 2.15
CA SER A 144 -0.26 -35.85 0.82
C SER A 144 -0.31 -34.32 0.76
N GLU A 145 -0.70 -33.67 1.86
CA GLU A 145 -0.82 -32.23 1.93
C GLU A 145 0.55 -31.53 2.04
N PHE A 146 0.54 -30.21 1.84
CA PHE A 146 1.69 -29.34 1.98
C PHE A 146 2.32 -29.40 3.37
N ASP A 147 3.64 -29.57 3.44
CA ASP A 147 4.41 -29.52 4.68
C ASP A 147 4.90 -28.08 4.95
N LEU A 148 4.41 -27.44 6.01
CA LEU A 148 4.84 -26.07 6.35
C LEU A 148 6.30 -25.97 6.76
N ASN A 149 6.95 -27.08 7.13
CA ASN A 149 8.38 -27.04 7.43
C ASN A 149 9.21 -26.77 6.16
N GLU A 150 8.63 -26.92 4.96
CA GLU A 150 9.27 -26.48 3.71
C GLU A 150 9.55 -24.98 3.67
N TYR A 151 8.80 -24.15 4.42
CA TYR A 151 9.11 -22.71 4.52
C TYR A 151 10.54 -22.47 5.01
N PHE A 152 11.09 -23.30 5.88
CA PHE A 152 12.44 -23.13 6.41
C PHE A 152 13.55 -23.47 5.40
N ASN A 153 13.20 -24.14 4.28
CA ASN A 153 14.13 -24.34 3.17
C ASN A 153 14.34 -23.06 2.35
N VAL A 154 13.37 -22.14 2.37
CA VAL A 154 13.41 -20.88 1.62
C VAL A 154 13.64 -19.66 2.53
N LEU A 155 13.12 -19.69 3.76
CA LEU A 155 13.33 -18.71 4.82
C LEU A 155 14.44 -19.19 5.76
N THR A 156 15.66 -19.26 5.21
CA THR A 156 16.82 -19.92 5.84
C THR A 156 17.35 -19.24 7.10
N ASN A 157 16.86 -18.05 7.44
CA ASN A 157 17.18 -17.35 8.68
C ASN A 157 16.13 -17.58 9.78
N LEU A 158 15.16 -18.46 9.53
CA LEU A 158 14.16 -18.91 10.49
C LEU A 158 14.33 -20.39 10.80
N SER A 159 13.94 -20.78 12.01
CA SER A 159 13.79 -22.19 12.38
C SER A 159 12.72 -22.33 13.45
N MET A 160 12.19 -23.54 13.62
CA MET A 160 11.37 -23.84 14.80
C MET A 160 12.26 -23.96 16.04
N ARG A 161 11.73 -23.54 17.19
CA ARG A 161 12.31 -23.84 18.50
C ARG A 161 12.47 -25.35 18.66
N GLU A 162 13.56 -25.76 19.31
CA GLU A 162 13.83 -27.16 19.59
C GLU A 162 12.62 -27.85 20.27
N GLY A 163 12.30 -29.05 19.78
CA GLY A 163 11.16 -29.84 20.25
C GLY A 163 9.83 -29.50 19.57
N TYR A 164 9.79 -28.55 18.64
CA TYR A 164 8.58 -28.16 17.91
C TYR A 164 8.76 -28.28 16.39
N VAL A 165 7.65 -28.49 15.69
CA VAL A 165 7.51 -28.43 14.23
C VAL A 165 6.36 -27.49 13.86
N LEU A 166 6.43 -26.91 12.66
CA LEU A 166 5.32 -26.13 12.12
C LEU A 166 4.31 -27.08 11.48
N ASP A 167 3.05 -26.96 11.86
CA ASP A 167 1.94 -27.76 11.34
C ASP A 167 0.75 -26.82 11.12
N TYR A 168 -0.39 -27.35 10.68
CA TYR A 168 -1.61 -26.57 10.53
C TYR A 168 -2.86 -27.42 10.65
N ILE A 169 -3.95 -26.75 11.00
CA ILE A 169 -5.31 -27.24 10.85
C ILE A 169 -5.89 -26.62 9.58
N TYR A 170 -6.61 -27.42 8.79
CA TYR A 170 -7.39 -26.88 7.68
C TYR A 170 -8.81 -26.60 8.18
N ALA A 171 -9.19 -25.33 8.24
CA ALA A 171 -10.52 -24.91 8.65
C ALA A 171 -11.43 -24.83 7.44
N VAL A 172 -12.62 -25.41 7.55
CA VAL A 172 -13.68 -25.34 6.54
C VAL A 172 -14.94 -24.80 7.21
N ASP A 173 -15.54 -23.79 6.60
CA ASP A 173 -16.81 -23.24 7.05
C ASP A 173 -17.69 -22.79 5.87
N SER A 174 -18.83 -22.19 6.17
CA SER A 174 -19.77 -21.70 5.16
C SER A 174 -19.31 -20.45 4.41
N LEU A 175 -18.12 -19.92 4.69
CA LEU A 175 -17.52 -18.77 4.00
C LEU A 175 -16.26 -19.17 3.23
N GLY A 176 -15.72 -20.36 3.46
CA GLY A 176 -14.63 -20.90 2.65
C GLY A 176 -13.79 -21.88 3.43
N SER A 177 -12.56 -22.04 2.96
CA SER A 177 -11.59 -22.87 3.66
C SER A 177 -10.19 -22.30 3.58
N TYR A 178 -9.44 -22.47 4.67
CA TYR A 178 -8.12 -21.89 4.82
C TYR A 178 -7.29 -22.66 5.87
N PRO A 179 -5.96 -22.64 5.73
CA PRO A 179 -5.06 -23.21 6.71
C PRO A 179 -4.87 -22.26 7.89
N ILE A 180 -4.73 -22.84 9.07
CA ILE A 180 -4.39 -22.14 10.31
C ILE A 180 -3.07 -22.73 10.83
N PRO A 181 -1.94 -22.06 10.59
CA PRO A 181 -0.65 -22.52 11.08
C PRO A 181 -0.62 -22.58 12.61
N ALA A 182 0.02 -23.63 13.14
CA ALA A 182 0.14 -23.91 14.56
C ALA A 182 1.51 -24.55 14.84
N ALA A 183 2.09 -24.27 16.00
CA ALA A 183 3.25 -25.02 16.45
C ALA A 183 2.79 -26.34 17.09
N ARG A 184 3.54 -27.42 16.87
CA ARG A 184 3.25 -28.73 17.47
C ARG A 184 4.51 -29.35 18.06
N PRO A 185 4.46 -29.92 19.27
CA PRO A 185 5.55 -30.74 19.78
C PRO A 185 5.86 -31.93 18.86
N VAL A 186 7.14 -32.22 18.65
CA VAL A 186 7.60 -33.29 17.74
C VAL A 186 7.10 -34.69 18.13
N ASP A 187 6.76 -34.91 19.40
CA ASP A 187 6.30 -36.17 19.97
C ASP A 187 4.77 -36.34 19.91
N GLN A 188 4.04 -35.31 19.47
CA GLN A 188 2.59 -35.38 19.25
C GLN A 188 2.27 -35.76 17.80
N PRO A 189 1.17 -36.48 17.55
CA PRO A 189 0.73 -36.76 16.18
C PRO A 189 0.34 -35.47 15.44
N PRO A 190 0.53 -35.40 14.10
CA PRO A 190 0.05 -34.28 13.29
C PRO A 190 -1.42 -33.93 13.52
N TYR A 191 -1.76 -32.65 13.43
CA TYR A 191 -3.16 -32.22 13.54
C TYR A 191 -3.97 -32.79 12.38
N SER A 192 -5.11 -33.42 12.67
CA SER A 192 -5.89 -34.15 11.68
C SER A 192 -6.97 -33.33 11.00
N SER A 193 -7.72 -32.50 11.75
CA SER A 193 -8.84 -31.70 11.25
C SER A 193 -9.21 -30.55 12.22
N SER A 194 -10.07 -29.64 11.78
CA SER A 194 -10.61 -28.52 12.59
C SER A 194 -11.73 -28.90 13.56
N GLU A 195 -12.22 -30.14 13.54
CA GLU A 195 -13.34 -30.55 14.41
C GLU A 195 -12.94 -30.63 15.88
N ASN A 196 -11.66 -30.91 16.17
CA ASN A 196 -11.13 -31.02 17.52
C ASN A 196 -9.80 -30.26 17.62
N PRO A 197 -9.82 -28.92 17.54
CA PRO A 197 -8.60 -28.16 17.72
C PRO A 197 -8.10 -28.37 19.15
N PRO A 198 -6.78 -28.46 19.39
CA PRO A 198 -6.25 -28.52 20.74
C PRO A 198 -6.77 -27.34 21.58
N GLU A 199 -7.26 -27.63 22.79
CA GLU A 199 -7.83 -26.62 23.69
C GLU A 199 -6.75 -25.77 24.40
N GLU A 200 -5.49 -25.96 24.05
CA GLU A 200 -4.37 -25.28 24.71
C GLU A 200 -4.37 -23.77 24.40
N PRO A 201 -4.28 -22.91 25.43
CA PRO A 201 -4.11 -21.47 25.23
C PRO A 201 -2.87 -21.17 24.38
N GLY A 202 -3.03 -20.37 23.33
CA GLY A 202 -1.93 -20.01 22.43
C GLY A 202 -1.62 -21.06 21.36
N PHE A 203 -2.49 -22.05 21.15
CA PHE A 203 -2.39 -23.01 20.05
C PHE A 203 -2.09 -22.34 18.68
N TYR A 204 -2.76 -21.23 18.40
CA TYR A 204 -2.60 -20.47 17.15
C TYR A 204 -1.36 -19.57 17.13
N ASP A 205 -0.65 -19.44 18.25
CA ASP A 205 0.50 -18.54 18.41
C ASP A 205 1.80 -19.19 17.91
N TYR A 206 1.77 -19.83 16.73
CA TYR A 206 2.93 -20.57 16.18
C TYR A 206 4.21 -19.71 16.12
N TRP A 207 4.05 -18.41 15.90
CA TRP A 207 5.16 -17.46 15.83
C TRP A 207 5.96 -17.38 17.12
N LYS A 208 5.37 -17.71 18.27
CA LYS A 208 6.07 -17.75 19.56
C LYS A 208 7.06 -18.90 19.68
N TYR A 209 7.12 -19.77 18.66
CA TYR A 209 8.01 -20.92 18.57
C TYR A 209 8.95 -20.83 17.37
N ILE A 210 9.05 -19.66 16.73
CA ILE A 210 9.99 -19.39 15.65
C ILE A 210 11.22 -18.72 16.23
N GLU A 211 12.38 -19.30 16.00
CA GLU A 211 13.68 -18.71 16.29
C GLU A 211 14.14 -17.90 15.07
N ILE A 212 14.54 -16.65 15.31
CA ILE A 212 15.01 -15.74 14.26
C ILE A 212 16.53 -15.64 14.37
N LYS A 213 17.24 -15.87 13.28
CA LYS A 213 18.66 -15.48 13.22
C LYS A 213 18.74 -13.96 13.26
N ASP A 214 19.40 -13.47 14.30
CA ASP A 214 19.46 -12.06 14.67
C ASP A 214 20.24 -11.18 13.67
N THR A 215 19.58 -10.91 12.55
CA THR A 215 20.07 -10.22 11.35
C THR A 215 18.89 -9.54 10.67
N GLU A 216 19.13 -8.49 9.89
CA GLU A 216 18.08 -7.77 9.17
C GLU A 216 17.24 -8.69 8.28
N GLN A 217 17.90 -9.60 7.56
CA GLN A 217 17.26 -10.61 6.74
C GLN A 217 16.35 -11.54 7.57
N GLY A 218 16.79 -11.97 8.75
CA GLY A 218 15.98 -12.83 9.64
C GLY A 218 14.67 -12.17 10.09
N TYR A 219 14.71 -10.90 10.49
CA TYR A 219 13.48 -10.19 10.88
C TYR A 219 12.56 -9.92 9.69
N PHE A 220 13.11 -9.66 8.50
CA PHE A 220 12.32 -9.59 7.28
C PHE A 220 11.64 -10.93 6.97
N GLU A 221 12.38 -12.03 6.99
CA GLU A 221 11.83 -13.36 6.73
C GLU A 221 10.75 -13.72 7.75
N PHE A 222 10.91 -13.36 9.03
CA PHE A 222 9.90 -13.56 10.05
C PHE A 222 8.62 -12.78 9.73
N ALA A 223 8.73 -11.49 9.38
CA ALA A 223 7.58 -10.71 8.95
C ALA A 223 6.93 -11.29 7.67
N ALA A 224 7.73 -11.78 6.73
CA ALA A 224 7.24 -12.43 5.51
C ALA A 224 6.46 -13.72 5.83
N LEU A 225 6.99 -14.58 6.71
CA LEU A 225 6.28 -15.77 7.20
C LEU A 225 4.95 -15.36 7.87
N ARG A 226 4.96 -14.33 8.72
CA ARG A 226 3.74 -13.84 9.41
C ARG A 226 2.66 -13.37 8.45
N ILE A 227 3.04 -12.81 7.30
CA ILE A 227 2.11 -12.36 6.27
C ILE A 227 1.63 -13.54 5.41
N MET A 228 2.54 -14.47 5.05
CA MET A 228 2.31 -15.43 3.97
C MET A 228 2.00 -16.85 4.43
N ALA A 229 2.31 -17.25 5.66
CA ALA A 229 2.26 -18.65 6.10
C ALA A 229 0.88 -19.31 5.96
N ASN A 230 -0.20 -18.54 5.99
CA ASN A 230 -1.58 -19.03 5.88
C ASN A 230 -2.22 -18.81 4.49
N GLN A 231 -1.41 -18.58 3.45
CA GLN A 231 -1.89 -18.25 2.10
C GLN A 231 -1.79 -19.41 1.10
N PHE A 232 -2.19 -20.61 1.49
CA PHE A 232 -2.25 -21.78 0.61
C PHE A 232 -3.62 -22.45 0.76
N TYR A 233 -4.07 -23.21 -0.24
CA TYR A 233 -5.39 -23.88 -0.21
C TYR A 233 -6.58 -22.95 0.12
N LEU A 234 -6.52 -21.68 -0.31
CA LEU A 234 -7.57 -20.69 -0.03
C LEU A 234 -8.78 -20.92 -0.94
N VAL A 235 -9.96 -21.10 -0.36
CA VAL A 235 -11.21 -21.26 -1.11
C VAL A 235 -12.20 -20.15 -0.79
N TRP A 236 -12.84 -19.63 -1.83
CA TRP A 236 -13.91 -18.63 -1.76
C TRP A 236 -13.49 -17.38 -0.96
N HIS A 237 -14.15 -17.02 0.14
CA HIS A 237 -13.83 -15.81 0.89
C HIS A 237 -12.47 -15.88 1.60
N ALA A 238 -11.88 -17.06 1.77
CA ALA A 238 -10.53 -17.17 2.29
C ALA A 238 -9.49 -16.44 1.42
N ASN A 239 -9.79 -16.18 0.14
CA ASN A 239 -8.94 -15.41 -0.75
C ASN A 239 -8.74 -13.95 -0.30
N TYR A 240 -9.51 -13.45 0.67
CA TYR A 240 -9.21 -12.19 1.37
C TYR A 240 -7.82 -12.16 2.02
N ASN A 241 -7.24 -13.33 2.30
CA ASN A 241 -5.92 -13.47 2.88
C ASN A 241 -4.79 -13.51 1.84
N ASP A 242 -5.05 -13.39 0.53
CA ASP A 242 -3.99 -13.32 -0.50
C ASP A 242 -3.29 -11.94 -0.47
N TRP A 243 -2.30 -11.81 0.41
CA TRP A 243 -1.43 -10.66 0.56
C TRP A 243 -0.11 -10.91 -0.16
N GLN A 244 0.23 -10.02 -1.08
CA GLN A 244 1.50 -10.04 -1.78
C GLN A 244 2.47 -9.05 -1.17
N ILE A 245 3.66 -9.53 -0.79
CA ILE A 245 4.78 -8.64 -0.44
C ILE A 245 5.36 -8.09 -1.74
N VAL A 246 5.56 -6.78 -1.79
CA VAL A 246 6.03 -6.05 -2.97
C VAL A 246 7.49 -5.68 -2.74
N CYS A 247 8.40 -6.35 -3.46
CA CYS A 247 9.84 -6.23 -3.21
C CYS A 247 10.52 -5.08 -3.95
N ASP A 248 9.96 -4.64 -5.08
CA ASP A 248 10.57 -3.64 -5.95
C ASP A 248 9.54 -3.02 -6.90
N ARG A 249 10.00 -2.10 -7.75
CA ARG A 249 9.18 -1.47 -8.79
C ARG A 249 8.63 -2.48 -9.80
N ALA A 250 9.40 -3.49 -10.17
CA ALA A 250 8.95 -4.47 -11.16
C ALA A 250 7.74 -5.26 -10.65
N ALA A 251 7.70 -5.58 -9.35
CA ALA A 251 6.54 -6.19 -8.71
C ALA A 251 5.32 -5.27 -8.71
N VAL A 252 5.49 -3.96 -8.46
CA VAL A 252 4.40 -2.97 -8.57
C VAL A 252 3.82 -2.94 -9.98
N ASP A 253 4.69 -2.87 -10.99
CA ASP A 253 4.27 -2.78 -12.39
C ASP A 253 3.55 -4.07 -12.83
N ALA A 254 4.06 -5.24 -12.42
CA ALA A 254 3.42 -6.52 -12.71
C ALA A 254 2.00 -6.62 -12.08
N ILE A 255 1.82 -6.12 -10.85
CA ILE A 255 0.51 -6.06 -10.20
C ILE A 255 -0.44 -5.13 -10.97
N ALA A 256 0.03 -3.94 -11.35
CA ALA A 256 -0.77 -2.98 -12.10
C ALA A 256 -1.22 -3.55 -13.45
N ASP A 257 -0.30 -4.22 -14.16
CA ASP A 257 -0.58 -4.91 -15.41
C ASP A 257 -1.57 -6.06 -15.23
N GLU A 258 -1.43 -6.89 -14.19
CA GLU A 258 -2.38 -7.98 -13.89
C GLU A 258 -3.79 -7.43 -13.65
N ILE A 259 -3.94 -6.41 -12.79
CA ILE A 259 -5.25 -5.83 -12.46
C ILE A 259 -5.88 -5.16 -13.68
N ASN A 260 -5.09 -4.45 -14.48
CA ASN A 260 -5.62 -3.72 -15.64
C ASN A 260 -5.88 -4.62 -16.85
N SER A 261 -5.18 -5.75 -16.99
CA SER A 261 -5.42 -6.72 -18.07
C SER A 261 -6.42 -7.82 -17.69
N GLY A 262 -6.69 -8.00 -16.39
CA GLY A 262 -7.60 -9.00 -15.86
C GLY A 262 -9.07 -8.78 -16.24
N SER A 263 -9.85 -9.87 -16.22
CA SER A 263 -11.29 -9.86 -16.53
C SER A 263 -12.18 -9.92 -15.28
N TYR A 264 -11.61 -10.13 -14.10
CA TYR A 264 -12.35 -10.47 -12.88
C TYR A 264 -12.50 -9.31 -11.87
N SER A 265 -11.85 -8.17 -12.08
CA SER A 265 -11.90 -7.03 -11.15
C SER A 265 -11.99 -5.69 -11.87
N ILE A 266 -12.39 -4.64 -11.14
CA ILE A 266 -12.35 -3.26 -11.63
C ILE A 266 -10.89 -2.85 -11.89
N GLN A 267 -10.61 -2.24 -13.02
CA GLN A 267 -9.27 -1.73 -13.35
C GLN A 267 -8.89 -0.53 -12.46
N PHE A 268 -7.60 -0.25 -12.29
CA PHE A 268 -7.16 0.99 -11.64
C PHE A 268 -7.60 2.22 -12.47
N ASP A 269 -8.12 3.24 -11.81
CA ASP A 269 -8.43 4.52 -12.44
C ASP A 269 -7.17 5.39 -12.65
N ASP A 270 -7.30 6.46 -13.43
CA ASP A 270 -6.18 7.38 -13.72
C ASP A 270 -5.53 7.99 -12.47
N ARG A 271 -6.30 8.15 -11.38
CA ARG A 271 -5.78 8.69 -10.12
C ARG A 271 -4.93 7.65 -9.41
N GLN A 272 -5.43 6.42 -9.33
CA GLN A 272 -4.71 5.29 -8.74
C GLN A 272 -3.43 5.01 -9.54
N MET A 273 -3.48 5.01 -10.87
CA MET A 273 -2.30 4.83 -11.71
C MET A 273 -1.22 5.88 -11.44
N LYS A 274 -1.59 7.16 -11.28
CA LYS A 274 -0.64 8.20 -10.87
C LYS A 274 -0.05 7.97 -9.49
N GLN A 275 -0.82 7.44 -8.54
CA GLN A 275 -0.31 7.11 -7.21
C GLN A 275 0.65 5.91 -7.28
N ILE A 276 0.35 4.90 -8.09
CA ILE A 276 1.20 3.74 -8.37
C ILE A 276 2.53 4.19 -8.99
N GLU A 277 2.47 5.03 -10.02
CA GLU A 277 3.66 5.63 -10.65
C GLU A 277 4.49 6.46 -9.65
N ALA A 278 3.86 7.12 -8.69
CA ALA A 278 4.53 7.89 -7.65
C ALA A 278 5.10 7.05 -6.50
N LEU A 279 4.80 5.74 -6.43
CA LEU A 279 5.35 4.87 -5.39
C LEU A 279 6.88 4.87 -5.43
N ASN A 280 7.46 5.10 -4.27
CA ASN A 280 8.91 5.07 -4.04
C ASN A 280 9.19 4.32 -2.74
N ASN A 281 10.47 3.99 -2.49
CA ASN A 281 10.89 3.27 -1.29
C ASN A 281 10.08 1.98 -1.10
N ILE A 282 10.03 1.17 -2.16
CA ILE A 282 9.19 -0.04 -2.23
C ILE A 282 9.88 -1.21 -1.54
N GLU A 283 11.21 -1.28 -1.67
CA GLU A 283 12.02 -2.34 -1.12
C GLU A 283 11.88 -2.38 0.40
N PRO A 284 11.74 -3.58 1.01
CA PRO A 284 11.68 -3.70 2.44
C PRO A 284 12.92 -3.12 3.11
N LEU A 285 12.71 -2.48 4.26
CA LEU A 285 13.76 -1.87 5.05
C LEU A 285 13.69 -2.43 6.47
N VAL A 286 14.84 -2.86 6.99
CA VAL A 286 14.95 -3.33 8.37
C VAL A 286 15.95 -2.48 9.14
N THR A 287 15.53 -2.03 10.31
CA THR A 287 16.38 -1.26 11.23
C THR A 287 16.46 -2.00 12.55
N LEU A 288 17.64 -2.53 12.86
CA LEU A 288 17.89 -3.13 14.16
C LEU A 288 18.19 -2.06 15.20
N THR A 289 17.70 -2.30 16.40
CA THR A 289 17.97 -1.53 17.61
C THR A 289 18.53 -2.46 18.68
N ASP A 290 18.86 -1.90 19.84
CA ASP A 290 19.37 -2.70 20.97
C ASP A 290 18.32 -3.72 21.47
N THR A 291 17.03 -3.40 21.39
CA THR A 291 15.94 -4.19 22.00
C THR A 291 14.96 -4.77 20.98
N GLY A 292 15.06 -4.43 19.71
CA GLY A 292 14.07 -4.85 18.71
C GLY A 292 14.47 -4.54 17.28
N ALA A 293 13.60 -4.87 16.35
CA ALA A 293 13.72 -4.57 14.93
C ALA A 293 12.48 -3.83 14.43
N LEU A 294 12.69 -2.84 13.56
CA LEU A 294 11.64 -2.20 12.79
C LEU A 294 11.69 -2.75 11.36
N VAL A 295 10.61 -3.36 10.90
CA VAL A 295 10.50 -3.95 9.55
C VAL A 295 9.44 -3.18 8.77
N GLU A 296 9.85 -2.41 7.77
CA GLU A 296 8.97 -1.70 6.84
C GLU A 296 8.78 -2.53 5.57
N ILE A 297 7.53 -2.82 5.20
CA ILE A 297 7.16 -3.63 4.03
C ILE A 297 6.02 -2.96 3.27
N VAL A 298 6.13 -2.92 1.94
CA VAL A 298 4.99 -2.66 1.07
C VAL A 298 4.30 -3.98 0.74
N THR A 299 2.99 -4.02 0.91
CA THR A 299 2.15 -5.16 0.54
C THR A 299 1.05 -4.72 -0.41
N PHE A 300 0.54 -5.67 -1.19
CA PHE A 300 -0.61 -5.50 -2.05
C PHE A 300 -1.66 -6.55 -1.73
N THR A 301 -2.92 -6.18 -1.86
CA THR A 301 -4.03 -7.13 -1.88
C THR A 301 -5.10 -6.67 -2.86
N LYS A 302 -5.71 -7.62 -3.57
CA LYS A 302 -6.80 -7.38 -4.53
C LYS A 302 -8.03 -6.76 -3.87
N TRP A 303 -8.09 -6.72 -2.54
CA TRP A 303 -9.26 -6.26 -1.78
C TRP A 303 -9.13 -4.84 -1.21
N GLY A 304 -7.93 -4.25 -1.27
CA GLY A 304 -7.67 -2.98 -0.60
C GLY A 304 -6.56 -2.13 -1.21
N GLY A 305 -5.73 -2.71 -2.08
CA GLY A 305 -4.68 -2.01 -2.82
C GLY A 305 -3.32 -2.14 -2.17
N PHE A 306 -2.49 -1.10 -2.28
CA PHE A 306 -1.15 -1.09 -1.75
C PHE A 306 -1.12 -0.51 -0.34
N PHE A 307 -0.44 -1.19 0.57
CA PHE A 307 -0.25 -0.78 1.96
C PHE A 307 1.23 -0.71 2.30
N ARG A 308 1.62 0.33 3.05
CA ARG A 308 2.90 0.36 3.77
C ARG A 308 2.64 -0.06 5.21
N ALA A 309 3.37 -1.06 5.68
CA ALA A 309 3.28 -1.51 7.06
C ALA A 309 4.66 -1.44 7.72
N THR A 310 4.68 -1.04 8.99
CA THR A 310 5.86 -1.07 9.85
C THR A 310 5.57 -1.96 11.05
N TYR A 311 6.36 -3.02 11.20
CA TYR A 311 6.29 -3.96 12.31
C TYR A 311 7.41 -3.66 13.30
N SER A 312 7.05 -3.46 14.56
CA SER A 312 8.01 -3.41 15.67
C SER A 312 8.09 -4.77 16.33
N ILE A 313 9.25 -5.41 16.27
CA ILE A 313 9.47 -6.80 16.67
C ILE A 313 10.47 -6.84 17.82
N ASP A 314 10.13 -7.53 18.91
CA ASP A 314 11.06 -7.74 20.02
C ASP A 314 12.24 -8.61 19.59
N ARG A 315 13.45 -8.23 19.99
CA ARG A 315 14.66 -9.03 19.78
C ARG A 315 14.75 -10.15 20.82
N ALA A 316 14.09 -10.01 21.96
CA ALA A 316 13.95 -11.08 22.93
C ALA A 316 12.95 -12.13 22.42
N PHE A 317 13.30 -13.40 22.57
CA PHE A 317 12.37 -14.50 22.38
C PHE A 317 11.15 -14.33 23.31
N PRO A 318 9.90 -14.43 22.82
CA PRO A 318 9.46 -15.11 21.60
C PRO A 318 9.24 -14.22 20.37
N HIS A 319 10.00 -13.12 20.25
CA HIS A 319 9.98 -12.20 19.11
C HIS A 319 8.60 -11.59 18.83
N GLU A 320 7.94 -11.10 19.87
CA GLU A 320 6.59 -10.55 19.74
C GLU A 320 6.56 -9.33 18.83
N ILE A 321 5.55 -9.26 17.95
CA ILE A 321 5.23 -8.03 17.23
C ILE A 321 4.48 -7.11 18.21
N ILE A 322 5.17 -6.12 18.74
CA ILE A 322 4.68 -5.19 19.76
C ILE A 322 3.71 -4.18 19.14
N GLU A 323 4.03 -3.72 17.94
CA GLU A 323 3.27 -2.70 17.24
C GLU A 323 3.21 -3.00 15.75
N THR A 324 2.07 -2.70 15.14
CA THR A 324 1.90 -2.69 13.68
C THR A 324 1.25 -1.37 13.28
N GLN A 325 1.98 -0.58 12.51
CA GLN A 325 1.43 0.59 11.83
C GLN A 325 1.16 0.20 10.39
N ARG A 326 0.01 0.62 9.85
CA ARG A 326 -0.39 0.32 8.48
C ARG A 326 -1.05 1.52 7.84
N GLU A 327 -0.57 1.90 6.68
CA GLU A 327 -1.11 2.99 5.85
C GLU A 327 -1.51 2.42 4.49
N ASN A 328 -2.71 2.76 4.02
CA ASN A 328 -3.13 2.46 2.65
C ASN A 328 -2.59 3.56 1.72
N ILE A 329 -1.53 3.26 0.98
CA ILE A 329 -0.80 4.23 0.15
C ILE A 329 -1.39 4.36 -1.25
N VAL A 330 -2.08 3.31 -1.74
CA VAL A 330 -2.91 3.35 -2.94
C VAL A 330 -4.17 2.52 -2.70
N PRO A 331 -5.31 3.16 -2.35
CA PRO A 331 -6.53 2.43 -2.08
C PRO A 331 -7.08 1.81 -3.36
N TYR A 332 -7.61 0.61 -3.26
CA TYR A 332 -8.22 -0.13 -4.37
C TYR A 332 -9.52 -0.78 -3.93
N ASP A 333 -10.50 -0.73 -4.82
CA ASP A 333 -11.80 -1.41 -4.68
C ASP A 333 -11.98 -2.28 -5.93
N CYS A 334 -11.94 -3.61 -5.74
CA CYS A 334 -12.09 -4.55 -6.84
C CYS A 334 -13.53 -4.64 -7.38
N GLY A 335 -14.51 -4.04 -6.69
CA GLY A 335 -15.92 -4.05 -7.08
C GLY A 335 -16.67 -5.35 -6.77
N ILE A 336 -16.00 -6.34 -6.17
CA ILE A 336 -16.62 -7.61 -5.80
C ILE A 336 -17.30 -7.44 -4.44
N LEU A 337 -18.63 -7.54 -4.46
CA LEU A 337 -19.47 -7.73 -3.29
C LEU A 337 -19.96 -9.18 -3.31
N PHE A 338 -19.81 -9.88 -2.20
CA PHE A 338 -20.33 -11.24 -2.05
C PHE A 338 -21.69 -11.27 -1.36
#